data_AF-A0A933GG33-F1
#
_entry.id   AF-A0A933GG33-F1
#
_cell.length_a   1.000
_cell.length_b   1.000
_cell.length_c   1.000
_cell.angle_alpha   90.00
_cell.angle_beta   90.00
_cell.angle_gamma   90.00
#
_symmetry.space_group_name_H-M   'P 1'
#
loop_
_entity.id
_entity.type
_entity.pdbx_description
1 polymer ?
#
loop_
_entity_poly.entity_id
_entity_poly.type
_entity_poly.pdbx_seq_one_letter_code
_entity_poly.pdbx_strand_id
1 'polypeptide(L)'
;MLIRRVLQDHNIHHVQVRLGLRVPRDKLVKPGEVERYVQYARQQAGAQAITVIIDADNDCPKTLGPQLLARSTPVAPGYHLSVVLAKIELEAWFIAGIESLRGTRGIRPDAAPPQDPENIRDAKGWLTSQMLLGRTYIPVDDQASFAQALDYTAAATRSRSLRKFINDIRQIGAAL
;
A
#
# COMPACT_ATOMS: atom_id res chain seq x y z
N MET A 1 0.31 -6.98 6.38
CA MET A 1 0.64 -6.01 7.43
C MET A 1 -0.12 -4.71 7.25
N LEU A 2 0.07 -3.95 6.17
CA LEU A 2 -0.59 -2.65 5.92
C LEU A 2 -2.11 -2.62 6.21
N ILE A 3 -2.90 -3.46 5.54
CA ILE A 3 -4.38 -3.48 5.70
C ILE A 3 -4.77 -3.76 7.15
N ARG A 4 -4.13 -4.76 7.80
CA ARG A 4 -4.42 -5.08 9.20
C ARG A 4 -4.13 -3.90 10.12
N ARG A 5 -3.00 -3.21 9.91
CA ARG A 5 -2.60 -2.06 10.73
C ARG A 5 -3.58 -0.90 10.58
N VAL A 6 -3.99 -0.59 9.35
CA VAL A 6 -5.01 0.46 9.08
C VAL A 6 -6.36 0.11 9.72
N LEU A 7 -6.82 -1.14 9.60
CA LEU A 7 -8.06 -1.56 10.24
C LEU A 7 -7.97 -1.41 11.78
N GLN A 8 -6.85 -1.81 12.37
CA GLN A 8 -6.59 -1.64 13.81
C GLN A 8 -6.59 -0.17 14.24
N ASP A 9 -5.97 0.73 13.47
CA ASP A 9 -5.98 2.19 13.74
C ASP A 9 -7.38 2.80 13.70
N HIS A 10 -8.31 2.13 13.00
CA HIS A 10 -9.71 2.52 12.93
C HIS A 10 -10.63 1.71 13.86
N ASN A 11 -10.07 0.96 14.82
CA ASN A 11 -10.81 0.09 15.75
C ASN A 11 -11.67 -0.99 15.06
N ILE A 12 -11.27 -1.42 13.87
CA ILE A 12 -11.92 -2.50 13.11
C ILE A 12 -11.13 -3.79 13.34
N HIS A 13 -11.67 -4.68 14.19
CA HIS A 13 -10.96 -5.89 14.62
C HIS A 13 -11.62 -7.20 14.14
N HIS A 14 -12.86 -7.14 13.65
CA HIS A 14 -13.60 -8.33 13.19
C HIS A 14 -13.20 -8.79 11.78
N VAL A 15 -12.59 -7.90 10.98
CA VAL A 15 -12.19 -8.20 9.61
C VAL A 15 -10.89 -9.02 9.57
N GLN A 16 -10.99 -10.25 9.08
CA GLN A 16 -9.83 -11.11 8.87
C GLN A 16 -9.17 -10.81 7.52
N VAL A 17 -7.92 -10.35 7.57
CA VAL A 17 -7.11 -10.09 6.36
C VAL A 17 -6.28 -11.33 6.03
N ARG A 18 -6.47 -11.92 4.84
CA ARG A 18 -5.65 -13.04 4.36
C ARG A 18 -4.29 -12.57 3.83
N LEU A 19 -3.36 -13.51 3.63
CA LEU A 19 -2.08 -13.19 3.00
C LEU A 19 -2.32 -12.70 1.56
N GLY A 20 -1.70 -11.57 1.20
CA GLY A 20 -1.85 -10.99 -0.12
C GLY A 20 -1.11 -11.79 -1.19
N LEU A 21 -1.70 -11.87 -2.39
CA LEU A 21 -1.04 -12.42 -3.57
C LEU A 21 0.03 -11.45 -4.05
N ARG A 22 1.24 -11.96 -4.28
CA ARG A 22 2.34 -11.17 -4.84
C ARG A 22 2.37 -11.39 -6.35
N VAL A 23 2.12 -10.31 -7.09
CA VAL A 23 2.11 -10.31 -8.55
C VAL A 23 2.96 -9.13 -9.02
N PRO A 24 3.93 -9.34 -9.92
CA PRO A 24 4.67 -8.23 -10.51
C PRO A 24 3.72 -7.24 -11.19
N ARG A 25 3.95 -5.92 -11.01
CA ARG A 25 3.13 -4.85 -11.62
C ARG A 25 2.91 -5.10 -13.11
N ASP A 26 4.00 -5.29 -13.86
CA ASP A 26 3.98 -5.47 -15.32
C ASP A 26 3.17 -6.67 -15.78
N LYS A 27 3.00 -7.67 -14.92
CA LYS A 27 2.08 -8.79 -15.18
C LYS A 27 0.65 -8.39 -14.86
N LEU A 28 0.41 -7.82 -13.67
CA LEU A 28 -0.93 -7.48 -13.19
C LEU A 28 -1.70 -6.53 -14.12
N VAL A 29 -1.01 -5.56 -14.73
CA VAL A 29 -1.65 -4.56 -15.60
C VAL A 29 -2.06 -5.10 -16.98
N LYS A 30 -1.50 -6.24 -17.41
CA LYS A 30 -1.81 -6.83 -18.72
C LYS A 30 -3.29 -7.21 -18.82
N PRO A 31 -3.91 -7.13 -20.02
CA PRO A 31 -5.29 -7.57 -20.21
C PRO A 31 -5.53 -8.99 -19.67
N GLY A 32 -6.62 -9.18 -18.92
CA GLY A 32 -7.00 -10.46 -18.30
C GLY A 32 -6.27 -10.80 -16.99
N GLU A 33 -5.15 -10.17 -16.65
CA GLU A 33 -4.37 -10.56 -15.47
C GLU A 33 -4.98 -10.06 -14.15
N VAL A 34 -5.34 -8.78 -14.02
CA VAL A 34 -6.02 -8.29 -12.79
C VAL A 34 -7.33 -9.04 -12.55
N GLU A 35 -8.08 -9.29 -13.62
CA GLU A 35 -9.33 -10.03 -13.60
C GLU A 35 -9.11 -11.45 -13.05
N ARG A 36 -8.09 -12.16 -13.57
CA ARG A 36 -7.73 -13.51 -13.14
C ARG A 36 -7.39 -13.57 -11.65
N TYR A 37 -6.60 -12.63 -11.14
CA TYR A 37 -6.24 -12.62 -9.71
C TYR A 37 -7.42 -12.22 -8.82
N VAL A 38 -8.28 -11.30 -9.27
CA VAL A 38 -9.51 -10.93 -8.55
C VAL A 38 -10.48 -12.12 -8.48
N GLN A 39 -10.67 -12.86 -9.58
CA GLN A 39 -11.46 -14.10 -9.59
C GLN A 39 -10.90 -15.13 -8.62
N TYR A 40 -9.58 -15.33 -8.61
CA TYR A 40 -8.93 -16.24 -7.69
C TYR A 40 -9.10 -15.81 -6.22
N ALA A 41 -8.98 -14.51 -5.92
CA ALA A 41 -9.19 -13.96 -4.58
C ALA A 41 -10.64 -14.13 -4.11
N ARG A 42 -11.61 -13.97 -5.02
CA ARG A 42 -13.04 -14.18 -4.78
C ARG A 42 -13.37 -15.62 -4.38
N GLN A 43 -12.66 -16.59 -4.95
CA GLN A 43 -12.87 -18.02 -4.68
C GLN A 43 -12.32 -18.47 -3.32
N GLN A 44 -11.61 -17.59 -2.60
CA GLN A 44 -11.10 -17.91 -1.28
C GLN A 44 -12.25 -17.99 -0.26
N ALA A 45 -12.25 -19.04 0.57
CA ALA A 45 -13.29 -19.25 1.58
C ALA A 45 -13.42 -18.03 2.51
N GLY A 46 -14.65 -17.54 2.66
CA GLY A 46 -15.00 -16.39 3.51
C GLY A 46 -14.57 -15.03 2.94
N ALA A 47 -14.14 -14.94 1.69
CA ALA A 47 -13.84 -13.65 1.06
C ALA A 47 -15.12 -12.81 0.90
N GLN A 48 -15.04 -11.54 1.28
CA GLN A 48 -16.13 -10.56 1.12
C GLN A 48 -15.66 -9.26 0.46
N ALA A 49 -14.35 -9.00 0.51
CA ALA A 49 -13.73 -7.82 -0.07
C ALA A 49 -12.37 -8.17 -0.69
N ILE A 50 -11.97 -7.42 -1.71
CA ILE A 50 -10.69 -7.57 -2.41
C ILE A 50 -10.06 -6.20 -2.58
N THR A 51 -8.83 -6.04 -2.11
CA THR A 51 -8.02 -4.84 -2.32
C THR A 51 -6.81 -5.17 -3.17
N VAL A 52 -6.64 -4.44 -4.26
CA VAL A 52 -5.44 -4.47 -5.11
C VAL A 52 -4.59 -3.25 -4.78
N ILE A 53 -3.36 -3.48 -4.35
CA ILE A 53 -2.35 -2.44 -4.15
C ILE A 53 -1.25 -2.68 -5.19
N ILE A 54 -0.90 -1.65 -5.93
CA ILE A 54 0.10 -1.72 -7.00
C ILE A 54 0.98 -0.46 -6.96
N ASP A 55 2.26 -0.61 -7.25
CA ASP A 55 3.15 0.52 -7.48
C ASP A 55 2.76 1.20 -8.80
N ALA A 56 2.63 2.53 -8.79
CA ALA A 56 2.26 3.28 -9.99
C ALA A 56 3.44 3.39 -10.96
N ASP A 57 4.68 3.31 -10.49
CA ASP A 57 5.88 3.68 -11.20
C ASP A 57 5.67 5.03 -11.95
N ASN A 58 5.65 4.97 -13.28
CA ASN A 58 5.45 6.13 -14.14
C ASN A 58 3.99 6.37 -14.54
N ASP A 59 3.06 5.48 -14.18
CA ASP A 59 1.64 5.64 -14.50
C ASP A 59 0.97 6.73 -13.68
N CYS A 60 -0.09 7.29 -14.24
CA CYS A 60 -0.99 8.17 -13.52
C CYS A 60 -1.99 7.35 -12.69
N PRO A 61 -1.99 7.46 -11.33
CA PRO A 61 -2.98 6.77 -10.48
C PRO A 61 -4.43 7.07 -10.84
N LYS A 62 -4.71 8.29 -11.33
CA LYS A 62 -6.05 8.72 -11.74
C LYS A 62 -6.53 8.06 -13.04
N THR A 63 -5.62 7.50 -13.83
CA THR A 63 -5.94 6.84 -15.10
C THR A 63 -5.93 5.32 -14.92
N LEU A 64 -4.82 4.76 -14.43
CA LEU A 64 -4.66 3.30 -14.33
C LEU A 64 -5.56 2.70 -13.24
N GLY A 65 -5.78 3.41 -12.12
CA GLY A 65 -6.64 2.94 -11.03
C GLY A 65 -8.09 2.68 -11.45
N PRO A 66 -8.79 3.69 -12.00
CA PRO A 66 -10.14 3.48 -12.52
C PRO A 66 -10.23 2.41 -13.62
N GLN A 67 -9.22 2.31 -14.49
CA GLN A 67 -9.19 1.27 -15.52
C GLN A 67 -9.10 -0.14 -14.93
N LEU A 68 -8.19 -0.37 -13.98
CA LEU A 68 -8.06 -1.66 -13.30
C LEU A 68 -9.30 -1.99 -12.45
N LEU A 69 -9.92 -0.99 -11.82
CA LEU A 69 -11.17 -1.17 -11.08
C LEU A 69 -12.31 -1.57 -12.04
N ALA A 70 -12.48 -0.85 -13.16
CA ALA A 70 -13.50 -1.15 -14.16
C ALA A 70 -13.37 -2.56 -14.74
N ARG A 71 -12.13 -3.05 -14.90
CA ARG A 71 -11.83 -4.43 -15.31
C ARG A 71 -12.14 -5.46 -14.22
N SER A 72 -11.91 -5.10 -12.95
CA SER A 72 -12.10 -6.01 -11.80
C SER A 72 -13.56 -6.16 -11.39
N THR A 73 -14.38 -5.11 -11.52
CA THR A 73 -15.78 -5.09 -11.08
C THR A 73 -16.64 -6.21 -11.68
N PRO A 74 -16.64 -6.46 -13.01
CA PRO A 74 -17.47 -7.51 -13.61
C PRO A 74 -17.14 -8.92 -13.13
N VAL A 75 -15.90 -9.15 -12.66
CA VAL A 75 -15.45 -10.48 -12.25
C VAL A 75 -15.58 -10.74 -10.75
N ALA A 76 -15.98 -9.75 -9.96
CA ALA A 76 -16.32 -9.91 -8.55
C ALA A 76 -17.63 -9.16 -8.19
N PRO A 77 -18.75 -9.51 -8.85
CA PRO A 77 -20.04 -8.90 -8.56
C PRO A 77 -20.45 -9.17 -7.10
N GLY A 78 -20.91 -8.13 -6.40
CA GLY A 78 -21.32 -8.21 -5.00
C GLY A 78 -20.18 -8.18 -3.97
N TYR A 79 -18.92 -8.06 -4.39
CA TYR A 79 -17.77 -7.92 -3.49
C TYR A 79 -17.38 -6.45 -3.35
N HIS A 80 -16.91 -6.06 -2.16
CA HIS A 80 -16.28 -4.76 -1.98
C HIS A 80 -14.90 -4.76 -2.65
N LEU A 81 -14.71 -3.90 -3.65
CA LEU A 81 -13.45 -3.79 -4.41
C LEU A 81 -12.77 -2.45 -4.16
N SER A 82 -11.46 -2.49 -3.96
CA SER A 82 -10.60 -1.32 -3.96
C SER A 82 -9.38 -1.57 -4.83
N VAL A 83 -9.04 -0.60 -5.68
CA VAL A 83 -7.77 -0.54 -6.40
C VAL A 83 -7.06 0.73 -5.97
N VAL A 84 -5.83 0.57 -5.46
CA VAL A 84 -5.00 1.66 -4.98
C VAL A 84 -3.63 1.58 -5.66
N LEU A 85 -3.22 2.70 -6.25
CA LEU A 85 -1.89 2.86 -6.79
C LEU A 85 -1.06 3.68 -5.79
N ALA A 86 -0.01 3.10 -5.24
CA ALA A 86 1.00 3.84 -4.51
C ALA A 86 1.73 4.75 -5.51
N LYS A 87 1.75 6.06 -5.28
CA LYS A 87 2.33 7.00 -6.25
C LYS A 87 3.85 6.79 -6.31
N ILE A 88 4.35 6.50 -7.52
CA ILE A 88 5.70 5.98 -7.78
C ILE A 88 5.86 4.58 -7.19
N GLU A 89 6.19 4.47 -5.91
CA GLU A 89 6.39 3.19 -5.22
C GLU A 89 5.72 3.22 -3.84
N LEU A 90 5.40 2.04 -3.30
CA LEU A 90 4.91 1.87 -1.94
C LEU A 90 5.82 2.51 -0.89
N GLU A 91 7.13 2.50 -1.13
CA GLU A 91 8.13 3.17 -0.31
C GLU A 91 7.81 4.65 -0.04
N ALA A 92 7.14 5.34 -0.96
CA ALA A 92 6.72 6.74 -0.77
C ALA A 92 5.83 6.93 0.47
N TRP A 93 5.08 5.90 0.88
CA TRP A 93 4.26 5.94 2.10
C TRP A 93 5.13 5.92 3.36
N PHE A 94 6.23 5.16 3.36
CA PHE A 94 7.18 5.14 4.48
C PHE A 94 7.97 6.44 4.55
N ILE A 95 8.37 6.99 3.40
CA ILE A 95 9.01 8.30 3.31
C ILE A 95 8.10 9.38 3.90
N ALA A 96 6.81 9.37 3.56
CA ALA A 96 5.84 10.36 4.05
C ALA A 96 5.67 10.36 5.59
N GLY A 97 5.89 9.23 6.24
CA GLY A 97 5.81 9.06 7.69
C GLY A 97 7.14 8.75 8.36
N ILE A 98 8.28 9.06 7.73
CA ILE A 98 9.62 8.62 8.17
C ILE A 98 9.93 8.98 9.64
N GLU A 99 9.32 10.03 10.18
CA GLU A 99 9.51 10.47 11.57
C GLU A 99 9.05 9.40 12.57
N SER A 100 7.96 8.69 12.27
CA SER A 100 7.48 7.57 13.09
C SER A 100 8.36 6.33 12.97
N LEU A 101 9.21 6.27 11.94
CA LEU A 101 10.11 5.15 11.69
C LEU A 101 11.49 5.35 12.31
N ARG A 102 11.79 6.52 12.91
CA ARG A 102 13.06 6.79 13.60
C ARG A 102 13.41 5.67 14.59
N GLY A 103 14.64 5.15 14.51
CA GLY A 103 15.11 4.01 15.30
C GLY A 103 14.64 2.63 14.81
N THR A 104 13.62 2.54 13.95
CA THR A 104 13.15 1.28 13.39
C THR A 104 14.06 0.85 12.24
N ARG A 105 14.56 -0.39 12.29
CA ARG A 105 15.46 -0.98 11.28
C ARG A 105 16.72 -0.15 10.95
N GLY A 106 17.07 0.81 11.79
CA GLY A 106 18.22 1.69 11.61
C GLY A 106 17.91 3.00 10.89
N ILE A 107 16.65 3.42 10.76
CA ILE A 107 16.33 4.81 10.37
C ILE A 107 16.92 5.77 11.42
N ARG A 108 17.60 6.82 10.96
CA ARG A 108 18.27 7.78 11.83
C ARG A 108 17.29 8.57 12.71
N PRO A 109 17.70 8.99 13.92
CA PRO A 109 16.85 9.77 14.82
C PRO A 109 16.49 11.16 14.30
N ASP A 110 17.25 11.69 13.34
CA ASP A 110 17.05 13.00 12.72
C ASP A 110 16.33 12.93 11.35
N ALA A 111 15.91 11.73 10.91
CA ALA A 111 15.25 11.55 9.62
C ALA A 111 13.96 12.37 9.55
N ALA A 112 13.80 13.15 8.48
CA ALA A 112 12.65 14.02 8.25
C ALA A 112 12.09 13.80 6.84
N PRO A 113 10.76 13.91 6.66
CA PRO A 113 10.15 13.70 5.36
C PRO A 113 10.54 14.85 4.42
N PRO A 114 10.70 14.58 3.12
CA PRO A 114 10.84 15.63 2.11
C PRO A 114 9.53 16.41 1.97
N GLN A 115 9.56 17.54 1.25
CA GLN A 115 8.36 18.33 0.96
C GLN A 115 7.33 17.54 0.13
N ASP A 116 7.78 16.74 -0.85
CA ASP A 116 6.92 15.90 -1.69
C ASP A 116 7.42 14.44 -1.70
N PRO A 117 6.97 13.61 -0.73
CA PRO A 117 7.37 12.20 -0.62
C PRO A 117 7.02 11.35 -1.84
N GLU A 118 5.92 11.69 -2.53
CA GLU A 118 5.39 10.94 -3.66
C GLU A 118 6.05 11.32 -5.01
N ASN A 119 7.06 12.19 -4.99
CA ASN A 119 7.80 12.62 -6.18
C ASN A 119 9.29 12.22 -6.14
N ILE A 120 9.70 11.42 -5.16
CA ILE A 120 11.05 10.85 -5.12
C ILE A 120 11.15 9.72 -6.13
N ARG A 121 12.07 9.87 -7.09
CA ARG A 121 12.30 8.89 -8.15
C ARG A 121 12.93 7.59 -7.65
N ASP A 122 13.91 7.67 -6.75
CA ASP A 122 14.56 6.52 -6.12
C ASP A 122 14.18 6.45 -4.64
N ALA A 123 12.98 5.94 -4.36
CA ALA A 123 12.45 5.91 -3.00
C ALA A 123 13.27 4.97 -2.09
N LYS A 124 13.80 3.88 -2.62
CA LYS A 124 14.63 2.90 -1.90
C LYS A 124 16.00 3.47 -1.57
N GLY A 125 16.65 4.12 -2.53
CA GLY A 125 17.89 4.86 -2.31
C GLY A 125 17.70 6.00 -1.33
N TRP A 126 16.56 6.71 -1.39
CA TRP A 126 16.24 7.73 -0.41
C TRP A 126 16.08 7.15 1.01
N LEU A 127 15.32 6.06 1.19
CA LEU A 127 15.19 5.39 2.48
C LEU A 127 16.54 4.92 3.01
N THR A 128 17.39 4.34 2.14
CA THR A 128 18.77 3.97 2.47
C THR A 128 19.57 5.17 2.97
N SER A 129 19.44 6.31 2.28
CA SER A 129 20.08 7.57 2.69
C SER A 129 19.57 8.13 4.01
N GLN A 130 18.45 7.61 4.55
CA GLN A 130 17.92 7.95 5.88
C GLN A 130 18.27 6.94 6.96
N MET A 131 19.04 5.89 6.63
CA MET A 131 19.49 4.88 7.60
C MET A 131 20.87 5.23 8.18
N LEU A 132 21.22 4.57 9.27
CA LEU A 132 22.55 4.62 9.89
C LEU A 132 23.62 4.09 8.92
N LEU A 133 24.86 4.53 9.10
CA LEU A 133 25.99 4.12 8.27
C LEU A 133 26.13 2.58 8.23
N GLY A 134 26.32 2.03 7.03
CA GLY A 134 26.45 0.58 6.82
C GLY A 134 25.11 -0.18 6.73
N ARG A 135 23.97 0.52 6.78
CA ARG A 135 22.64 -0.06 6.55
C ARG A 135 22.10 0.37 5.19
N THR A 136 21.36 -0.53 4.57
CA THR A 136 20.63 -0.32 3.32
C THR A 136 19.19 -0.75 3.52
N TYR A 137 18.26 -0.02 2.91
CA TYR A 137 16.86 -0.42 2.92
C TYR A 137 16.67 -1.65 2.03
N ILE A 138 16.15 -2.73 2.61
CA ILE A 138 15.89 -3.99 1.91
C ILE A 138 14.40 -4.30 2.06
N PRO A 139 13.60 -4.22 0.98
CA PRO A 139 12.15 -4.35 1.07
C PRO A 139 11.66 -5.62 1.78
N VAL A 140 12.28 -6.76 1.47
CA VAL A 140 11.90 -8.06 2.05
C VAL A 140 12.14 -8.12 3.56
N ASP A 141 13.14 -7.40 4.07
CA ASP A 141 13.51 -7.40 5.48
C ASP A 141 12.75 -6.33 6.26
N ASP A 142 12.57 -5.15 5.65
CA ASP A 142 12.19 -3.94 6.38
C ASP A 142 10.71 -3.56 6.20
N GLN A 143 10.07 -3.85 5.06
CA GLN A 143 8.70 -3.40 4.77
C GLN A 143 7.70 -3.84 5.83
N ALA A 144 7.83 -5.05 6.36
CA ALA A 144 6.91 -5.56 7.38
C ALA A 144 7.01 -4.78 8.69
N SER A 145 8.23 -4.46 9.13
CA SER A 145 8.46 -3.66 10.33
C SER A 145 8.06 -2.20 10.13
N PHE A 146 8.36 -1.62 8.96
CA PHE A 146 7.93 -0.26 8.63
C PHE A 146 6.40 -0.17 8.57
N ALA A 147 5.73 -1.11 7.91
CA ALA A 147 4.28 -1.18 7.88
C ALA A 147 3.63 -1.29 9.27
N GLN A 148 4.32 -1.86 10.25
CA GLN A 148 3.82 -1.99 11.62
C GLN A 148 4.06 -0.72 12.44
N ALA A 149 5.23 -0.08 12.27
CA ALA A 149 5.67 1.08 13.04
C ALA A 149 5.15 2.43 12.50
N LEU A 150 4.78 2.50 11.22
CA LEU A 150 4.34 3.74 10.58
C LEU A 150 3.14 4.37 11.29
N ASP A 151 3.22 5.67 11.55
CA ASP A 151 2.06 6.50 11.86
C ASP A 151 1.32 6.84 10.56
N TYR A 152 0.25 6.09 10.28
CA TYR A 152 -0.55 6.22 9.06
C TYR A 152 -1.29 7.55 9.00
N THR A 153 -1.73 8.09 10.13
CA THR A 153 -2.46 9.36 10.19
C THR A 153 -1.55 10.51 9.79
N ALA A 154 -0.36 10.60 10.39
CA ALA A 154 0.62 11.63 10.06
C ALA A 154 1.10 11.49 8.60
N ALA A 155 1.42 10.27 8.16
CA ALA A 155 1.88 10.01 6.79
C ALA A 155 0.83 10.39 5.73
N ALA A 156 -0.46 10.14 6.00
CA ALA A 156 -1.56 10.45 5.07
C ALA A 156 -1.77 11.95 4.84
N THR A 157 -1.27 12.81 5.75
CA THR A 157 -1.29 14.27 5.51
C THR A 157 -0.37 14.66 4.35
N ARG A 158 0.70 13.89 4.11
CA ARG A 158 1.74 14.14 3.11
C ARG A 158 1.69 13.23 1.88
N SER A 159 0.94 12.12 1.93
CA SER A 159 0.77 11.18 0.81
C SER A 159 -0.70 11.04 0.42
N ARG A 160 -1.05 11.42 -0.81
CA ARG A 160 -2.43 11.31 -1.32
C ARG A 160 -2.80 9.87 -1.63
N SER A 161 -1.86 9.08 -2.16
CA SER A 161 -2.11 7.67 -2.43
C SER A 161 -2.29 6.85 -1.15
N LEU A 162 -1.55 7.16 -0.08
CA LEU A 162 -1.77 6.57 1.24
C LEU A 162 -3.12 6.98 1.83
N ARG A 163 -3.49 8.26 1.71
CA ARG A 163 -4.80 8.74 2.17
C ARG A 163 -5.94 8.01 1.47
N LYS A 164 -5.83 7.79 0.15
CA LYS A 164 -6.78 6.96 -0.60
C LYS A 164 -6.81 5.53 -0.05
N PHE A 165 -5.65 4.89 0.13
CA PHE A 165 -5.56 3.55 0.70
C PHE A 165 -6.32 3.45 2.03
N ILE A 166 -6.05 4.35 2.96
CA ILE A 166 -6.67 4.36 4.28
C ILE A 166 -8.19 4.54 4.17
N ASN A 167 -8.65 5.49 3.37
CA ASN A 167 -10.07 5.75 3.18
C ASN A 167 -10.80 4.53 2.61
N ASP A 168 -10.25 3.90 1.58
CA ASP A 168 -10.82 2.70 0.96
C ASP A 168 -10.89 1.55 1.96
N ILE A 169 -9.80 1.25 2.68
CA ILE A 169 -9.77 0.16 3.67
C ILE A 169 -10.74 0.41 4.82
N ARG A 170 -10.84 1.66 5.30
CA ARG A 170 -11.80 2.03 6.34
C ARG A 170 -13.24 1.86 5.86
N GLN A 171 -13.56 2.32 4.66
CA GLN A 171 -14.90 2.17 4.08
C GLN A 171 -15.28 0.71 3.88
N ILE A 172 -14.37 -0.10 3.36
CA ILE A 172 -14.58 -1.55 3.21
C ILE A 172 -14.78 -2.19 4.57
N GLY A 173 -13.89 -1.94 5.53
CA GLY A 173 -13.96 -2.57 6.86
C GLY A 173 -15.21 -2.19 7.66
N ALA A 174 -15.77 -1.00 7.43
CA ALA A 174 -17.02 -0.57 8.05
C ALA A 174 -18.28 -1.15 7.37
N ALA A 175 -18.16 -1.66 6.14
CA ALA A 175 -19.26 -2.24 5.37
C ALA A 175 -19.35 -3.78 5.50
N LEU A 176 -18.33 -4.43 6.06
CA LEU A 176 -18.28 -5.85 6.38
C LEU A 176 -18.75 -6.11 7.82
#